data_AF-A0A966HYN3-F1
#
_entry.id   AF-A0A966HYN3-F1
#
_cell.length_a   1.000
_cell.length_b   1.000
_cell.length_c   1.000
_cell.angle_alpha   90.00
_cell.angle_beta   90.00
_cell.angle_gamma   90.00
#
_symmetry.space_group_name_H-M   'P 1'
#
loop_
_entity.id
_entity.type
_entity.pdbx_description
1 polymer ?
#
loop_
_entity_poly.entity_id
_entity_poly.type
_entity_poly.pdbx_seq_one_letter_code
_entity_poly.pdbx_strand_id
1 'polypeptide(L)'
;KSKEREVGILKTIGANNNQLVMIFFFQGLMVSMIGLVFGLLIGLLITFNLNNFITFIESVLQRNLLEAYFINYFPYHVDYAQILLICSLSFIFSVISSLLPALRVIKLNPIEILRHE
;
A
#
# COMPACT_ATOMS: atom_id res chain seq x y z
N LYS A 1 9.42 -4.10 17.27
CA LYS A 1 10.50 -3.39 17.97
C LYS A 1 10.28 -1.88 18.10
N SER A 2 10.31 -1.03 17.06
CA SER A 2 10.12 0.43 17.26
C SER A 2 8.72 0.80 17.76
N LYS A 3 7.66 0.26 17.15
CA LYS A 3 6.26 0.52 17.54
C LYS A 3 5.90 0.03 18.96
N GLU A 4 6.62 -0.98 19.48
CA GLU A 4 6.38 -1.53 20.82
C GLU A 4 6.83 -0.55 21.92
N ARG A 5 7.91 0.20 21.67
CA ARG A 5 8.38 1.26 22.58
C ARG A 5 7.42 2.45 22.63
N GLU A 6 6.89 2.88 21.49
CA GLU A 6 5.87 3.95 21.41
C GLU A 6 4.59 3.57 22.17
N VAL A 7 4.15 2.32 22.03
CA VAL A 7 3.02 1.76 22.80
C VAL A 7 3.30 1.80 24.29
N GLY A 8 4.52 1.44 24.71
CA GLY A 8 4.95 1.49 26.11
C GLY A 8 4.82 2.91 26.69
N ILE A 9 5.31 3.92 25.98
CA ILE A 9 5.22 5.34 26.39
C ILE A 9 3.76 5.81 26.46
N LEU A 10 2.93 5.46 25.48
CA LEU A 10 1.51 5.84 25.50
C LEU A 10 0.76 5.17 26.67
N LYS A 11 1.09 3.91 27.00
CA LYS A 11 0.53 3.23 28.17
C LYS A 11 0.96 3.88 29.49
N THR A 12 2.20 4.36 29.63
CA THR A 12 2.63 5.05 30.87
C THR A 12 1.95 6.40 31.07
N ILE A 13 1.53 7.06 29.99
CA ILE A 13 0.73 8.30 30.03
C ILE A 13 -0.77 8.01 30.32
N GLY A 14 -1.16 6.73 30.44
CA GLY A 14 -2.53 6.32 30.80
C GLY A 14 -3.43 6.04 29.60
N ALA A 15 -2.88 5.85 28.40
CA ALA A 15 -3.68 5.52 27.22
C ALA A 15 -4.35 4.14 27.37
N ASN A 16 -5.64 4.08 27.07
CA ASN A 16 -6.41 2.84 27.10
C ASN A 16 -6.10 1.98 25.86
N ASN A 17 -6.23 0.65 25.96
CA ASN A 17 -5.96 -0.28 24.86
C ASN A 17 -6.78 0.06 23.59
N ASN A 18 -8.03 0.51 23.75
CA ASN A 18 -8.86 0.95 22.63
C ASN A 18 -8.30 2.19 21.90
N GLN A 19 -7.69 3.12 22.64
CA GLN A 19 -7.11 4.33 22.05
C GLN A 19 -5.88 3.97 21.20
N LEU A 20 -5.04 3.07 21.71
CA LEU A 20 -3.89 2.55 20.97
C LEU A 20 -4.30 1.89 19.66
N VAL A 21 -5.29 1.00 19.71
CA VAL A 21 -5.81 0.32 18.51
C VAL A 21 -6.33 1.34 17.49
N MET A 22 -7.08 2.35 17.95
CA MET A 22 -7.57 3.41 17.07
C MET A 22 -6.44 4.20 16.40
N ILE A 23 -5.39 4.57 17.14
CA ILE A 23 -4.24 5.31 16.59
C ILE A 23 -3.57 4.49 15.48
N PHE A 24 -3.29 3.21 15.73
CA PHE A 24 -2.66 2.35 14.72
C PHE A 24 -3.57 2.08 13.52
N PHE A 25 -4.87 1.95 13.75
CA PHE A 25 -5.86 1.81 12.69
C PHE A 25 -5.91 3.04 11.78
N PHE A 26 -5.96 4.25 12.37
CA PHE A 26 -5.93 5.50 11.61
C PHE A 26 -4.60 5.73 10.88
N GLN A 27 -3.47 5.39 11.52
CA GLN A 27 -2.16 5.44 10.86
C GLN A 27 -2.13 4.52 9.64
N GLY A 28 -2.67 3.31 9.79
CA GLY A 28 -2.86 2.35 8.70
C GLY A 28 -3.68 2.92 7.55
N LEU A 29 -4.89 3.39 7.86
CA LEU A 29 -5.80 3.99 6.90
C LEU A 29 -5.15 5.14 6.13
N MET A 30 -4.44 6.03 6.81
CA MET A 30 -3.70 7.15 6.17
C MET A 30 -2.69 6.64 5.15
N VAL A 31 -1.86 5.66 5.53
CA VAL A 31 -0.87 5.06 4.62
C VAL A 31 -1.54 4.36 3.44
N SER A 32 -2.63 3.62 3.67
CA SER A 32 -3.41 2.96 2.63
C SER A 32 -4.00 3.96 1.62
N MET A 33 -4.57 5.07 2.11
CA MET A 33 -5.14 6.13 1.27
C MET A 33 -4.07 6.76 0.37
N ILE A 34 -2.93 7.13 0.96
CA ILE A 34 -1.80 7.71 0.22
C ILE A 34 -1.32 6.71 -0.84
N GLY A 35 -1.11 5.44 -0.48
CA GLY A 35 -0.68 4.41 -1.41
C GLY A 35 -1.65 4.20 -2.57
N LEU A 36 -2.96 4.26 -2.31
CA LEU A 36 -4.00 4.08 -3.32
C LEU A 36 -4.03 5.26 -4.30
N VAL A 37 -3.92 6.50 -3.81
CA VAL A 37 -3.85 7.71 -4.65
C VAL A 37 -2.60 7.69 -5.54
N PHE A 38 -1.43 7.42 -4.97
CA PHE A 38 -0.18 7.35 -5.73
C PHE A 38 -0.18 6.18 -6.73
N GLY A 39 -0.67 5.01 -6.32
CA GLY A 39 -0.78 3.85 -7.20
C GLY A 39 -1.70 4.10 -8.40
N LEU A 40 -2.86 4.74 -8.17
CA LEU A 40 -3.77 5.15 -9.24
C LEU A 40 -3.14 6.17 -10.19
N LEU A 41 -2.51 7.22 -9.66
CA LEU A 41 -1.85 8.24 -10.46
C LEU A 41 -0.75 7.64 -11.34
N ILE A 42 0.14 6.84 -10.75
CA ILE A 42 1.23 6.19 -11.47
C ILE A 42 0.69 5.21 -12.50
N GLY A 43 -0.31 4.38 -12.14
CA GLY A 43 -0.93 3.42 -13.04
C GLY A 43 -1.55 4.09 -14.27
N LEU A 44 -2.36 5.14 -14.06
CA LEU A 44 -2.97 5.90 -15.16
C LEU A 44 -1.93 6.61 -16.02
N LEU A 45 -0.90 7.20 -15.42
CA LEU A 45 0.17 7.88 -16.15
C LEU A 45 0.94 6.91 -17.05
N ILE A 46 1.20 5.69 -16.58
CA ILE A 46 1.80 4.62 -17.38
C ILE A 46 0.85 4.19 -18.51
N THR A 47 -0.44 3.98 -18.22
CA THR A 47 -1.42 3.58 -19.24
C THR A 47 -1.58 4.62 -20.35
N PHE A 48 -1.57 5.91 -20.04
CA PHE A 48 -1.63 6.95 -21.08
C PHE A 48 -0.33 7.09 -21.88
N ASN A 49 0.83 6.83 -21.25
CA ASN A 49 2.15 6.92 -21.87
C ASN A 49 2.69 5.54 -22.28
N LEU A 50 1.80 4.58 -22.55
CA LEU A 50 2.16 3.18 -22.76
C LEU A 50 3.11 3.00 -23.96
N ASN A 51 2.92 3.77 -25.03
CA ASN A 51 3.82 3.75 -26.19
C ASN A 51 5.24 4.17 -25.81
N ASN A 52 5.41 5.28 -25.06
CA ASN A 52 6.72 5.75 -24.62
C ASN A 52 7.39 4.73 -23.68
N PHE A 53 6.59 4.08 -22.83
CA PHE A 53 7.09 3.04 -21.92
C PHE A 53 7.57 1.79 -22.67
N ILE A 54 6.83 1.35 -23.71
CA ILE A 54 7.24 0.25 -24.59
C ILE A 54 8.56 0.61 -25.29
N THR A 55 8.65 1.79 -25.90
CA THR A 55 9.89 2.20 -26.60
C THR A 55 11.09 2.31 -25.65
N PHE A 56 10.85 2.72 -24.40
CA PHE A 56 11.90 2.73 -23.38
C PHE A 56 12.40 1.32 -23.06
N ILE A 57 11.49 0.36 -22.87
CA ILE A 57 11.88 -1.04 -22.63
C ILE A 57 12.58 -1.65 -23.85
N GLU A 58 12.12 -1.37 -25.07
CA GLU A 58 12.79 -1.82 -26.31
C GLU A 58 14.21 -1.27 -26.41
N SER A 59 14.42 0.00 -26.05
CA SER A 59 15.76 0.61 -26.04
C SER A 59 16.71 -0.05 -25.03
N VAL A 60 16.19 -0.51 -23.89
CA VAL A 60 16.97 -1.21 -22.86
C VAL A 60 17.25 -2.66 -23.25
N LEU A 61 16.28 -3.36 -23.86
CA LEU A 61 16.40 -4.76 -24.25
C LEU A 61 17.11 -4.98 -25.60
N GLN A 62 17.37 -3.91 -26.38
CA GLN A 62 17.94 -3.98 -27.74
C GLN A 62 17.22 -5.00 -28.64
N ARG A 63 15.90 -5.16 -28.46
CA ARG A 63 15.05 -6.05 -29.24
C ARG A 63 13.79 -5.31 -29.65
N ASN A 64 13.49 -5.32 -30.94
CA ASN A 64 12.23 -4.83 -31.48
C ASN A 64 11.12 -5.83 -31.11
N LEU A 65 10.39 -5.53 -30.04
CA LEU A 65 9.24 -6.33 -29.61
C LEU A 65 8.05 -6.11 -30.56
N LEU A 66 7.99 -4.95 -31.21
CA LEU A 66 6.94 -4.55 -32.14
C LEU A 66 7.07 -5.08 -33.58
N GLU A 67 8.20 -5.64 -34.02
CA GLU A 67 8.33 -6.15 -35.41
C GLU A 67 7.62 -7.48 -35.64
N ALA A 68 7.38 -8.28 -34.59
CA ALA A 68 6.71 -9.58 -34.69
C ALA A 68 5.17 -9.48 -34.77
N TYR A 69 4.61 -8.34 -34.40
CA TYR A 69 3.18 -8.06 -34.44
C TYR A 69 2.99 -6.82 -35.32
N PHE A 70 2.33 -6.95 -36.47
CA PHE A 70 1.97 -5.86 -37.40
C PHE A 70 1.01 -4.81 -36.78
N ILE A 71 1.27 -4.35 -35.55
CA ILE A 71 0.41 -3.49 -34.74
C ILE A 71 1.22 -2.24 -34.37
N ASN A 72 0.82 -1.09 -34.93
CA ASN A 72 1.48 0.21 -34.72
C ASN A 72 1.21 0.85 -33.34
N TYR A 73 0.32 0.28 -32.53
CA TYR A 73 -0.05 0.77 -31.20
C TYR A 73 -0.74 -0.33 -30.40
N PHE A 74 -0.42 -0.48 -29.11
CA PHE A 74 -1.15 -1.41 -28.25
C PHE A 74 -2.50 -0.78 -27.89
N PRO A 75 -3.65 -1.29 -28.37
CA PRO A 75 -4.94 -0.73 -28.01
C PRO A 75 -5.21 -1.02 -26.53
N TYR A 76 -5.05 0.00 -25.68
CA TYR A 76 -5.45 -0.08 -24.28
C TYR A 76 -6.89 0.43 -24.15
N HIS A 77 -7.71 -0.32 -23.43
CA HIS A 77 -9.07 0.10 -23.08
C HIS A 77 -9.15 0.26 -21.57
N VAL A 78 -9.43 1.48 -21.11
CA VAL A 78 -9.55 1.80 -19.69
C VAL A 78 -10.98 1.51 -19.25
N ASP A 79 -11.18 0.41 -18.55
CA ASP A 79 -12.45 0.07 -17.94
C ASP A 79 -12.50 0.61 -16.49
N TYR A 80 -13.30 1.66 -16.28
CA TYR A 80 -13.47 2.27 -14.96
C TYR A 80 -14.05 1.31 -13.92
N ALA A 81 -14.87 0.33 -14.33
CA ALA A 81 -15.43 -0.65 -13.40
C ALA A 81 -14.33 -1.57 -12.86
N GLN A 82 -13.39 -1.98 -13.70
CA GLN A 82 -12.23 -2.78 -13.28
C GLN A 82 -11.31 -2.00 -12.36
N ILE A 83 -11.04 -0.73 -12.67
CA ILE A 83 -10.22 0.13 -11.80
C ILE A 83 -10.87 0.25 -10.42
N LEU A 84 -12.17 0.53 -10.36
CA LEU A 84 -12.90 0.70 -9.11
C LEU A 84 -12.91 -0.60 -8.29
N LEU A 85 -13.09 -1.75 -8.95
CA LEU A 85 -13.04 -3.08 -8.32
C LEU A 85 -11.66 -3.38 -7.73
N ILE A 86 -10.59 -3.13 -8.49
CA ILE A 86 -9.21 -3.35 -8.02
C ILE A 86 -8.90 -2.42 -6.85
N CYS A 87 -9.24 -1.13 -6.95
CA CYS A 87 -9.05 -0.17 -5.86
C CYS A 87 -9.80 -0.60 -4.59
N SER A 88 -11.05 -1.03 -4.72
CA SER A 88 -11.84 -1.51 -3.58
C SER A 88 -11.19 -2.73 -2.93
N LEU A 89 -10.76 -3.72 -3.72
CA LEU A 89 -10.07 -4.90 -3.22
C LEU A 89 -8.74 -4.54 -2.54
N SER A 90 -7.89 -3.76 -3.19
CA SER A 90 -6.61 -3.31 -2.63
C SER A 90 -6.80 -2.55 -1.32
N PHE A 91 -7.82 -1.69 -1.24
CA PHE A 91 -8.15 -0.98 -0.01
C PHE A 91 -8.55 -1.94 1.11
N ILE A 92 -9.44 -2.90 0.85
CA ILE A 92 -9.85 -3.92 1.82
C ILE A 92 -8.65 -4.73 2.31
N PHE A 93 -7.81 -5.22 1.40
CA PHE A 93 -6.60 -5.96 1.76
C PHE A 93 -5.63 -5.11 2.60
N SER A 94 -5.47 -3.83 2.26
CA SER A 94 -4.61 -2.92 3.01
C SER A 94 -5.13 -2.66 4.42
N VAL A 95 -6.44 -2.46 4.58
CA VAL A 95 -7.09 -2.30 5.88
C VAL A 95 -6.93 -3.55 6.73
N ILE A 96 -7.15 -4.74 6.17
CA ILE A 96 -6.95 -6.02 6.88
C ILE A 96 -5.49 -6.17 7.32
N SER A 97 -4.55 -5.91 6.41
CA SER A 97 -3.12 -5.98 6.68
C SER A 97 -2.69 -5.03 7.79
N SER A 98 -3.28 -3.83 7.87
CA SER A 98 -3.02 -2.88 8.95
C SER A 98 -3.76 -3.20 10.26
N LEU A 99 -4.90 -3.89 10.20
CA LEU A 99 -5.67 -4.25 11.38
C LEU A 99 -4.99 -5.39 12.17
N LEU A 100 -4.35 -6.33 11.48
CA LEU A 100 -3.59 -7.43 12.08
C LEU A 100 -2.54 -6.97 13.12
N PRO A 101 -1.62 -6.04 12.83
CA PRO A 101 -0.68 -5.52 13.82
C PRO A 101 -1.36 -4.69 14.90
N ALA A 102 -2.42 -3.93 14.59
CA ALA A 102 -3.15 -3.12 15.57
C ALA A 102 -3.76 -3.99 16.69
N LEU A 103 -4.32 -5.14 16.34
CA LEU A 103 -4.84 -6.11 17.31
C LEU A 103 -3.73 -6.81 18.11
N ARG A 104 -2.54 -6.98 17.51
CA ARG A 104 -1.37 -7.58 18.17
C ARG A 104 -0.85 -6.70 19.32
N VAL A 105 -0.99 -5.38 19.22
CA VAL A 105 -0.58 -4.40 20.24
C VAL A 105 -1.30 -4.59 21.58
N ILE A 106 -2.55 -5.06 21.56
CA ILE A 106 -3.36 -5.26 22.78
C ILE A 106 -2.78 -6.40 23.64
N LYS A 107 -2.19 -7.42 22.99
CA LYS A 107 -1.61 -8.59 23.66
C LYS A 107 -0.22 -8.35 24.24
N LEU A 108 0.39 -7.19 23.99
CA LEU A 108 1.69 -6.84 24.55
C LEU A 108 1.51 -6.46 26.03
N ASN A 109 2.00 -7.33 26.91
CA ASN A 109 2.08 -7.07 28.34
C ASN A 109 3.12 -5.97 28.60
N PRO A 110 2.72 -4.81 29.15
CA PRO A 110 3.65 -3.69 29.39
C PRO A 110 4.80 -4.07 30.35
N ILE A 111 4.59 -5.09 31.18
CA ILE A 111 5.57 -5.60 32.16
C ILE A 111 6.74 -6.33 31.47
N GLU A 112 6.54 -7.00 30.33
CA GLU A 112 7.64 -7.67 29.61
C GLU A 112 8.51 -6.69 28.82
N ILE A 113 7.95 -5.57 28.38
CA ILE A 113 8.66 -4.56 27.60
C ILE A 113 9.71 -3.82 28.45
N LEU A 114 9.42 -3.61 29.74
CA LEU A 114 10.33 -2.95 30.69
C LEU A 114 11.35 -3.93 31.33
N ARG A 115 11.11 -5.24 31.28
CA ARG A 115 12.00 -6.27 31.86
C ARG A 115 13.09 -6.73 30.89
N HIS A 116 13.01 -6.32 29.63
CA HIS A 116 14.02 -6.62 28.61
C HIS A 116 14.94 -5.44 28.29
N GLU A 117 14.94 -4.41 29.16
CA GLU A 117 16.13 -3.57 29.38
C GLU A 117 16.99 -4.15 30.50
#